data_AF-A0A3P8ASL6-F1
#
_entry.id   AF-A0A3P8ASL6-F1
#
_cell.length_a   1.000
_cell.length_b   1.000
_cell.length_c   1.000
_cell.angle_alpha   90.00
_cell.angle_beta   90.00
_cell.angle_gamma   90.00
#
_symmetry.space_group_name_H-M   'P 1'
#
loop_
_entity.id
_entity.type
_entity.pdbx_description
1 polymer ?
#
loop_
_entity_poly.entity_id
_entity_poly.type
_entity_poly.pdbx_seq_one_letter_code
_entity_poly.pdbx_strand_id
1 'polypeptide(L)'
;MFLQVFLFGILKWLTFRSPIFYAATWIACGLFQSVAWPTEISIMGSWFGHNSRGAVMGLWSACASVGNIIGTLVSSHTLRLGYEYSFAANACSLFFGGLFVFYFLPSRTVHDRDSVIPVADDLERLKAISFWQAWRLPGVIAYSLAYACLKLVNYSFFFWLPFYLHAHYRWKESVADDLSTWYDIGGIIAAVVAGIASDHFSSRTPVLVLMLIFSMASLFIYSNSPSNVLINSFLMALMGFFIGGPANLISSAVSADLGKAEQIRGSSEALSTVAGIIDGTGSVGAGIGQLLIPEIEAMFGWRAVFYGFIVMMFCTILCLAPLMWKEMTNRRHPHYVHLRSEGSNASLYSNSTMDSVMDNSHSPVRVRHRN
;
A
#
# COMPACT_ATOMS: atom_id res chain seq x y z
N MET A 1 14.05 5.71 -14.77
CA MET A 1 13.22 4.56 -15.21
C MET A 1 13.18 4.46 -16.73
N PHE A 2 12.72 5.51 -17.45
CA PHE A 2 12.71 5.53 -18.91
C PHE A 2 14.02 5.04 -19.54
N LEU A 3 15.14 5.70 -19.19
CA LEU A 3 16.45 5.41 -19.77
C LEU A 3 16.85 3.93 -19.56
N GLN A 4 16.55 3.36 -18.39
CA GLN A 4 16.90 1.97 -18.07
C GLN A 4 16.08 0.95 -18.87
N VAL A 5 14.77 1.15 -18.98
CA VAL A 5 13.88 0.28 -19.78
C VAL A 5 14.25 0.39 -21.26
N PHE A 6 14.57 1.59 -21.73
CA PHE A 6 15.01 1.84 -23.09
C PHE A 6 16.38 1.19 -23.39
N LEU A 7 17.36 1.33 -22.50
CA LEU A 7 18.67 0.70 -22.61
C LEU A 7 18.55 -0.83 -22.67
N PHE A 8 17.63 -1.44 -21.92
CA PHE A 8 17.40 -2.88 -21.98
C PHE A 8 16.93 -3.35 -23.36
N GLY A 9 15.99 -2.61 -23.99
CA GLY A 9 15.49 -2.92 -25.34
C GLY A 9 16.55 -2.74 -26.42
N ILE A 10 17.39 -1.70 -26.31
CA ILE A 10 18.46 -1.39 -27.27
C ILE A 10 19.59 -2.41 -27.28
N LEU A 11 19.76 -3.22 -26.23
CA LEU A 11 20.81 -4.25 -26.17
C LEU A 11 20.69 -5.35 -27.22
N LYS A 12 19.57 -5.45 -27.93
CA LYS A 12 19.48 -6.28 -29.13
C LYS A 12 20.10 -5.61 -30.35
N TRP A 13 19.97 -4.28 -30.45
CA TRP A 13 20.46 -3.46 -31.56
C TRP A 13 21.96 -3.21 -31.45
N LEU A 14 22.47 -3.11 -30.22
CA LEU A 14 23.89 -3.17 -29.94
C LEU A 14 24.30 -4.65 -29.86
N THR A 15 25.23 -5.13 -30.67
CA THR A 15 25.64 -6.54 -30.76
C THR A 15 26.30 -7.10 -29.46
N PHE A 16 26.25 -6.35 -28.36
CA PHE A 16 26.79 -6.67 -27.04
C PHE A 16 25.77 -7.41 -26.16
N ARG A 17 25.70 -8.73 -26.27
CA ARG A 17 24.97 -9.58 -25.32
C ARG A 17 25.91 -10.07 -24.21
N SER A 18 26.03 -9.27 -23.14
CA SER A 18 26.72 -9.69 -21.92
C SER A 18 25.72 -9.89 -20.78
N PRO A 19 25.66 -11.08 -20.15
CA PRO A 19 24.80 -11.32 -18.98
C PRO A 19 25.03 -10.32 -17.85
N ILE A 20 26.28 -9.88 -17.67
CA ILE A 20 26.66 -8.91 -16.62
C ILE A 20 25.99 -7.55 -16.87
N PHE A 21 25.91 -7.12 -18.14
CA PHE A 21 25.29 -5.85 -18.49
C PHE A 21 23.78 -5.88 -18.31
N TYR A 22 23.13 -7.01 -18.64
CA TYR A 22 21.71 -7.23 -18.34
C TYR A 22 21.43 -7.20 -16.84
N ALA A 23 22.24 -7.90 -16.04
CA ALA A 23 22.12 -7.88 -14.58
C ALA A 23 22.32 -6.47 -14.00
N ALA A 24 23.36 -5.75 -14.44
CA ALA A 24 23.62 -4.38 -13.99
C ALA A 24 22.48 -3.41 -14.34
N THR A 25 21.90 -3.54 -15.54
CA THR A 25 20.77 -2.71 -15.98
C THR A 25 19.52 -3.00 -15.15
N TRP A 26 19.25 -4.26 -14.81
CA TRP A 26 18.13 -4.65 -13.94
C TRP A 26 18.30 -4.18 -12.50
N ILE A 27 19.51 -4.31 -11.93
CA ILE A 27 19.83 -3.81 -10.58
C ILE A 27 19.64 -2.29 -10.54
N ALA A 28 20.17 -1.57 -11.54
CA ALA A 28 19.98 -0.13 -11.65
C ALA A 28 18.49 0.23 -11.77
N CYS A 29 17.72 -0.50 -12.59
CA CYS A 29 16.28 -0.28 -12.73
C CYS A 29 15.56 -0.40 -11.38
N GLY A 30 15.85 -1.46 -10.61
CA GLY A 30 15.29 -1.67 -9.27
C GLY A 30 15.62 -0.54 -8.29
N LEU A 31 16.88 -0.06 -8.29
CA LEU A 31 17.32 1.05 -7.43
C LEU A 31 16.59 2.37 -7.74
N PHE A 32 16.35 2.67 -9.01
CA PHE A 32 15.58 3.87 -9.37
C PHE A 32 14.08 3.69 -9.13
N GLN A 33 13.56 2.46 -9.26
CA GLN A 33 12.15 2.14 -8.99
C GLN A 33 11.79 2.22 -7.52
N SER A 34 12.70 1.84 -6.61
CA SER A 34 12.42 1.82 -5.17
C SER A 34 12.11 3.20 -4.56
N VAL A 35 12.48 4.30 -5.23
CA VAL A 35 12.23 5.66 -4.73
C VAL A 35 10.81 6.15 -5.01
N ALA A 36 10.15 5.60 -6.03
CA ALA A 36 8.88 6.13 -6.52
C ALA A 36 7.74 5.97 -5.52
N TRP A 37 7.49 4.73 -5.05
CA TRP A 37 6.38 4.44 -4.16
C TRP A 37 6.46 5.18 -2.80
N PRO A 38 7.61 5.20 -2.09
CA PRO A 38 7.74 5.97 -0.85
C PRO A 38 7.49 7.47 -1.02
N THR A 39 7.94 8.03 -2.15
CA THR A 39 7.76 9.45 -2.48
C THR A 39 6.28 9.75 -2.76
N GLU A 40 5.62 8.88 -3.51
CA GLU A 40 4.19 8.96 -3.83
C GLU A 40 3.31 8.90 -2.58
N ILE A 41 3.57 7.94 -1.67
CA ILE A 41 2.87 7.84 -0.38
C ILE A 41 3.09 9.10 0.47
N SER A 42 4.27 9.71 0.39
CA SER A 42 4.57 10.95 1.10
C SER A 42 3.81 12.15 0.55
N ILE A 43 3.72 12.26 -0.77
CA ILE A 43 2.91 13.28 -1.45
C ILE A 43 1.44 13.10 -1.08
N MET A 44 0.88 11.91 -1.29
CA MET A 44 -0.53 11.61 -1.01
C MET A 44 -0.89 11.78 0.47
N GLY A 45 -0.02 11.28 1.36
CA GLY A 45 -0.16 11.43 2.79
C GLY A 45 -0.13 12.90 3.21
N SER A 46 0.61 13.76 2.52
CA SER A 46 0.62 15.19 2.83
C SER A 46 -0.63 15.91 2.29
N TRP A 47 -1.10 15.57 1.10
CA TRP A 47 -2.23 16.24 0.42
C TRP A 47 -3.58 15.93 1.07
N PHE A 48 -3.78 14.70 1.56
CA PHE A 48 -5.08 14.27 2.07
C PHE A 48 -5.13 14.18 3.62
N GLY A 49 -6.09 14.92 4.21
CA GLY A 49 -6.39 15.00 5.65
C GLY A 49 -6.86 13.66 6.25
N HIS A 50 -7.17 13.60 7.55
CA HIS A 50 -7.50 12.32 8.25
C HIS A 50 -8.81 11.66 7.81
N ASN A 51 -9.81 12.42 7.37
CA ASN A 51 -11.07 11.86 6.91
C ASN A 51 -10.96 11.39 5.46
N SER A 52 -11.35 10.15 5.17
CA SER A 52 -11.37 9.48 3.84
C SER A 52 -10.03 9.03 3.23
N ARG A 53 -8.99 8.82 4.06
CA ARG A 53 -7.66 8.41 3.56
C ARG A 53 -7.63 7.04 2.90
N GLY A 54 -8.32 6.06 3.47
CA GLY A 54 -8.34 4.70 2.96
C GLY A 54 -8.98 4.64 1.58
N ALA A 55 -10.07 5.37 1.37
CA ALA A 55 -10.74 5.47 0.08
C ALA A 55 -9.85 6.13 -0.98
N VAL A 56 -9.21 7.26 -0.66
CA VAL A 56 -8.32 7.97 -1.60
C VAL A 56 -7.07 7.14 -1.91
N MET A 57 -6.40 6.61 -0.88
CA MET A 57 -5.20 5.78 -1.07
C MET A 57 -5.53 4.46 -1.77
N GLY A 58 -6.71 3.89 -1.50
CA GLY A 58 -7.22 2.70 -2.19
C GLY A 58 -7.47 2.96 -3.67
N LEU A 59 -8.22 4.02 -4.01
CA LEU A 59 -8.46 4.44 -5.39
C LEU A 59 -7.16 4.75 -6.12
N TRP A 60 -6.26 5.46 -5.45
CA TRP A 60 -4.95 5.79 -6.01
C TRP A 60 -4.14 4.53 -6.28
N SER A 61 -4.06 3.60 -5.32
CA SER A 61 -3.32 2.33 -5.49
C SER A 61 -3.86 1.43 -6.61
N ALA A 62 -5.12 1.60 -7.01
CA ALA A 62 -5.68 0.89 -8.16
C ALA A 62 -4.96 1.24 -9.49
N CYS A 63 -4.23 2.37 -9.53
CA CYS A 63 -3.42 2.76 -10.69
C CYS A 63 -2.36 1.70 -11.05
N ALA A 64 -1.83 0.96 -10.07
CA ALA A 64 -0.85 -0.09 -10.30
C ALA A 64 -1.44 -1.24 -11.12
N SER A 65 -2.64 -1.72 -10.75
CA SER A 65 -3.37 -2.73 -11.50
C SER A 65 -3.82 -2.23 -12.88
N VAL A 66 -4.23 -0.96 -13.01
CA VAL A 66 -4.50 -0.37 -14.33
C VAL A 66 -3.24 -0.35 -15.19
N GLY A 67 -2.09 0.00 -14.60
CA GLY A 67 -0.78 -0.04 -15.25
C GLY A 67 -0.38 -1.44 -15.70
N ASN A 68 -0.65 -2.47 -14.89
CA ASN A 68 -0.44 -3.88 -15.24
C ASN A 68 -1.22 -4.27 -16.50
N ILE A 69 -2.51 -3.91 -16.55
CA ILE A 69 -3.38 -4.23 -17.69
C ILE A 69 -2.89 -3.51 -18.95
N ILE A 70 -2.66 -2.19 -18.87
CA ILE A 70 -2.17 -1.41 -20.01
C ILE A 70 -0.80 -1.92 -20.48
N GLY A 71 0.12 -2.19 -19.55
CA GLY A 71 1.46 -2.70 -19.84
C GLY A 71 1.42 -4.06 -20.53
N THR A 72 0.55 -4.97 -20.07
CA THR A 72 0.35 -6.29 -20.69
C THR A 72 -0.23 -6.15 -22.09
N LEU A 73 -1.27 -5.33 -22.28
CA LEU A 73 -1.87 -5.09 -23.60
C LEU A 73 -0.88 -4.48 -24.60
N VAL A 74 -0.12 -3.47 -24.18
CA VAL A 74 0.93 -2.86 -25.00
C VAL A 74 2.00 -3.90 -25.36
N SER A 75 2.42 -4.70 -24.39
CA SER A 75 3.47 -5.72 -24.58
C SER A 75 2.99 -6.84 -25.51
N SER A 76 1.77 -7.35 -25.32
CA SER A 76 1.16 -8.39 -26.16
C SER A 76 1.04 -7.97 -27.62
N HIS A 77 0.68 -6.71 -27.88
CA HIS A 77 0.61 -6.18 -29.24
C HIS A 77 2.00 -6.00 -29.89
N THR A 78 2.95 -5.46 -29.13
CA THR A 78 4.31 -5.13 -29.63
C THR A 78 5.24 -6.33 -29.70
N LEU A 79 5.01 -7.38 -28.90
CA LEU A 79 5.78 -8.64 -28.93
C LEU A 79 5.76 -9.32 -30.29
N ARG A 80 4.67 -9.14 -31.07
CA ARG A 80 4.57 -9.65 -32.46
C ARG A 80 5.62 -9.07 -33.40
N LEU A 81 6.15 -7.88 -33.08
CA LEU A 81 7.19 -7.19 -33.84
C LEU A 81 8.60 -7.50 -33.30
N GLY A 82 8.70 -8.04 -32.08
CA GLY A 82 9.94 -8.30 -31.35
C GLY A 82 9.90 -7.73 -29.92
N TYR A 83 10.55 -8.40 -28.98
CA TYR A 83 10.56 -7.98 -27.57
C TYR A 83 11.16 -6.57 -27.38
N GLU A 84 12.11 -6.17 -28.21
CA GLU A 84 12.73 -4.84 -28.17
C GLU A 84 11.72 -3.70 -28.32
N TYR A 85 10.68 -3.90 -29.14
CA TYR A 85 9.64 -2.91 -29.36
C TYR A 85 8.68 -2.81 -28.18
N SER A 86 8.48 -3.92 -27.45
CA SER A 86 7.75 -3.91 -26.19
C SER A 86 8.48 -3.08 -25.13
N PHE A 87 9.80 -3.26 -24.98
CA PHE A 87 10.60 -2.41 -24.09
C PHE A 87 10.62 -0.95 -24.54
N ALA A 88 10.77 -0.67 -25.84
CA ALA A 88 10.74 0.69 -26.36
C ALA A 88 9.38 1.37 -26.15
N ALA A 89 8.26 0.67 -26.41
CA ALA A 89 6.92 1.21 -26.21
C ALA A 89 6.65 1.52 -24.74
N ASN A 90 6.97 0.60 -23.84
CA ASN A 90 6.84 0.84 -22.40
C ASN A 90 7.74 1.98 -21.92
N ALA A 91 8.96 2.10 -22.45
CA ALA A 91 9.84 3.22 -22.16
C ALA A 91 9.21 4.55 -22.60
N CYS A 92 8.69 4.65 -23.82
CA CYS A 92 7.99 5.85 -24.30
C CYS A 92 6.82 6.23 -23.38
N SER A 93 5.99 5.26 -22.97
CA SER A 93 4.89 5.51 -22.02
C SER A 93 5.39 6.08 -20.69
N LEU A 94 6.50 5.54 -20.14
CA LEU A 94 7.12 6.07 -18.92
C LEU A 94 7.67 7.49 -19.11
N PHE A 95 8.24 7.79 -20.27
CA PHE A 95 8.77 9.13 -20.59
C PHE A 95 7.65 10.17 -20.66
N PHE A 96 6.59 9.90 -21.42
CA PHE A 96 5.46 10.81 -21.54
C PHE A 96 4.69 10.95 -20.22
N GLY A 97 4.51 9.86 -19.47
CA GLY A 97 3.95 9.90 -18.12
C GLY A 97 4.79 10.74 -17.17
N GLY A 98 6.12 10.61 -17.23
CA GLY A 98 7.05 11.43 -16.45
C GLY A 98 6.98 12.92 -16.81
N LEU A 99 6.91 13.26 -18.09
CA LEU A 99 6.71 14.65 -18.54
C LEU A 99 5.37 15.21 -18.07
N PHE A 100 4.31 14.42 -18.16
CA PHE A 100 2.99 14.82 -17.68
C PHE A 100 3.04 15.13 -16.18
N VAL A 101 3.62 14.26 -15.37
CA VAL A 101 3.78 14.52 -13.92
C VAL A 101 4.67 15.75 -13.69
N PHE A 102 5.75 15.92 -14.44
CA PHE A 102 6.65 17.07 -14.27
C PHE A 102 5.96 18.42 -14.53
N TYR A 103 5.10 18.53 -15.53
CA TYR A 103 4.41 19.77 -15.87
C TYR A 103 3.12 20.00 -15.09
N PHE A 104 2.38 18.92 -14.78
CA PHE A 104 1.03 19.03 -14.21
C PHE A 104 0.96 18.75 -12.71
N LEU A 105 1.99 18.18 -12.08
CA LEU A 105 2.00 18.00 -10.63
C LEU A 105 2.17 19.38 -9.96
N PRO A 106 1.14 19.89 -9.27
CA PRO A 106 1.25 21.20 -8.64
C PRO A 106 2.28 21.08 -7.52
N SER A 107 3.30 21.94 -7.53
CA SER A 107 4.12 22.11 -6.33
C SER A 107 3.20 22.63 -5.23
N ARG A 108 3.13 21.96 -4.09
CA ARG A 108 2.34 22.43 -2.95
C ARG A 108 2.96 23.75 -2.51
N THR A 109 2.42 24.86 -2.98
CA THR A 109 2.78 26.20 -2.53
C THR A 109 2.49 26.27 -1.04
N VAL A 110 3.40 26.88 -0.31
CA VAL A 110 3.36 27.09 1.15
C VAL A 110 2.15 27.95 1.58
N HIS A 111 1.28 28.37 0.65
CA HIS A 111 0.19 29.32 0.84
C HIS A 111 -1.04 28.83 1.61
N ASP A 112 -1.04 27.62 2.17
CA ASP A 112 -2.07 27.18 3.12
C ASP A 112 -1.56 27.15 4.58
N ARG A 113 -0.39 27.77 4.84
CA ARG A 113 0.10 28.06 6.21
C ARG A 113 -0.37 29.42 6.75
N ASP A 114 -1.11 30.20 5.98
CA ASP A 114 -1.58 31.53 6.40
C ASP A 114 -2.90 31.43 7.20
N SER A 115 -2.86 30.73 8.33
CA SER A 115 -3.78 30.98 9.46
C SER A 115 -3.25 30.52 10.82
N VAL A 116 -1.98 30.11 10.91
CA VAL A 116 -1.34 29.83 12.20
C VAL A 116 -0.11 30.71 12.31
N ILE A 117 -0.23 31.72 13.18
CA ILE A 117 0.79 32.56 13.82
C ILE A 117 2.23 32.24 13.38
N PRO A 118 3.02 33.21 12.88
CA PRO A 118 4.41 33.00 12.51
C PRO A 118 5.23 32.78 13.78
N VAL A 119 5.27 31.55 14.26
CA VAL A 119 6.28 31.11 15.21
C VAL A 119 7.54 30.91 14.38
N ALA A 120 8.49 31.81 14.63
CA ALA A 120 9.90 31.82 14.25
C ALA A 120 10.40 30.71 13.31
N ASP A 121 11.11 31.14 12.29
CA ASP A 121 11.81 30.44 11.20
C ASP A 121 12.88 29.40 11.63
N ASP A 122 12.75 28.80 12.83
CA ASP A 122 13.69 27.84 13.44
C ASP A 122 13.00 26.56 13.96
N LEU A 123 11.74 26.28 13.58
CA LEU A 123 11.14 24.96 13.85
C LEU A 123 11.76 23.92 12.90
N GLU A 124 12.86 23.33 13.40
CA GLU A 124 13.57 22.15 12.91
C GLU A 124 12.78 21.39 11.83
N ARG A 125 13.34 21.28 10.61
CA ARG A 125 12.95 20.18 9.70
C ARG A 125 13.01 18.90 10.54
N LEU A 126 11.84 18.37 10.92
CA LEU A 126 11.74 17.15 11.73
C LEU A 126 12.56 16.06 11.04
N LYS A 127 13.74 15.77 11.62
CA LYS A 127 14.79 14.95 11.04
C LYS A 127 14.25 13.65 10.46
N ALA A 128 14.72 13.30 9.27
CA ALA A 128 14.69 11.94 8.76
C ALA A 128 15.07 10.95 9.87
N ILE A 129 14.22 9.95 10.07
CA ILE A 129 14.40 8.92 11.09
C ILE A 129 15.39 7.91 10.53
N SER A 130 16.31 7.41 11.37
CA SER A 130 17.20 6.33 10.93
C SER A 130 16.41 5.04 10.65
N PHE A 131 16.91 4.21 9.73
CA PHE A 131 16.31 2.92 9.39
C PHE A 131 15.95 2.08 10.64
N TRP A 132 16.87 1.99 11.61
CA TRP A 132 16.67 1.21 12.82
C TRP A 132 15.62 1.78 13.77
N GLN A 133 15.50 3.11 13.83
CA GLN A 133 14.45 3.76 14.61
C GLN A 133 13.09 3.53 13.96
N ALA A 134 12.99 3.66 12.63
CA ALA A 134 11.77 3.39 11.88
C ALA A 134 11.35 1.91 11.99
N TRP A 135 12.31 0.99 11.96
CA TRP A 135 12.06 -0.45 12.14
C TRP A 135 11.52 -0.79 13.54
N ARG A 136 11.90 -0.03 14.58
CA ARG A 136 11.42 -0.25 15.96
C ARG A 136 10.06 0.38 16.26
N LEU A 137 9.47 1.11 15.32
CA LEU A 137 8.14 1.70 15.51
C LEU A 137 7.08 0.60 15.70
N PRO A 138 6.11 0.82 16.59
CA PRO A 138 5.09 -0.18 16.89
C PRO A 138 4.26 -0.48 15.64
N GLY A 139 4.22 -1.76 15.24
CA GLY A 139 3.45 -2.23 14.09
C GLY A 139 4.25 -2.33 12.79
N VAL A 140 5.36 -1.60 12.62
CA VAL A 140 6.13 -1.60 11.35
C VAL A 140 6.68 -2.98 11.03
N ILE A 141 7.27 -3.68 11.99
CA ILE A 141 7.81 -5.04 11.77
C ILE A 141 6.69 -6.02 11.39
N ALA A 142 5.59 -5.99 12.14
CA ALA A 142 4.46 -6.88 11.91
C ALA A 142 3.85 -6.68 10.51
N TYR A 143 3.62 -5.43 10.12
CA TYR A 143 3.12 -5.10 8.78
C TYR A 143 4.13 -5.38 7.68
N SER A 144 5.44 -5.16 7.90
CA SER A 144 6.47 -5.43 6.90
C SER A 144 6.59 -6.93 6.61
N LEU A 145 6.59 -7.78 7.66
CA LEU A 145 6.63 -9.24 7.51
C LEU A 145 5.33 -9.80 6.92
N ALA A 146 4.17 -9.27 7.34
CA ALA A 146 2.89 -9.60 6.75
C ALA A 146 2.87 -9.24 5.25
N TYR A 147 3.34 -8.04 4.91
CA TYR A 147 3.37 -7.58 3.53
C TYR A 147 4.36 -8.36 2.68
N ALA A 148 5.47 -8.86 3.23
CA ALA A 148 6.37 -9.78 2.51
C ALA A 148 5.65 -11.06 2.06
N CYS A 149 4.94 -11.72 2.97
CA CYS A 149 4.20 -12.94 2.67
C CYS A 149 3.05 -12.67 1.69
N LEU A 150 2.35 -11.56 1.86
CA LEU A 150 1.23 -11.17 1.03
C LEU A 150 1.66 -10.72 -0.38
N LYS A 151 2.69 -9.88 -0.49
CA LYS A 151 3.22 -9.40 -1.77
C LYS A 151 3.85 -10.55 -2.56
N LEU A 152 4.45 -11.54 -1.88
CA LEU A 152 4.85 -12.81 -2.47
C LEU A 152 3.69 -13.44 -3.23
N VAL A 153 2.57 -13.73 -2.54
CA VAL A 153 1.40 -14.37 -3.17
C VAL A 153 0.82 -13.48 -4.26
N ASN A 154 0.67 -12.17 -4.02
CA ASN A 154 0.10 -11.24 -4.98
C ASN A 154 0.91 -11.16 -6.30
N TYR A 155 2.24 -11.06 -6.20
CA TYR A 155 3.12 -11.01 -7.37
C TYR A 155 3.26 -12.39 -8.02
N SER A 156 3.06 -13.47 -7.28
CA SER A 156 2.99 -14.81 -7.84
C SER A 156 1.86 -14.90 -8.86
N PHE A 157 0.67 -14.40 -8.51
CA PHE A 157 -0.45 -14.36 -9.45
C PHE A 157 -0.18 -13.44 -10.64
N PHE A 158 0.43 -12.27 -10.40
CA PHE A 158 0.75 -11.38 -11.51
C PHE A 158 1.68 -12.01 -12.56
N PHE A 159 2.73 -12.73 -12.14
CA PHE A 159 3.72 -13.29 -13.08
C PHE A 159 3.39 -14.72 -13.56
N TRP A 160 2.84 -15.57 -12.70
CA TRP A 160 2.71 -17.02 -12.97
C TRP A 160 1.30 -17.45 -13.35
N LEU A 161 0.28 -16.63 -13.16
CA LEU A 161 -1.10 -16.99 -13.50
C LEU A 161 -1.30 -17.29 -15.00
N PRO A 162 -0.77 -16.50 -15.96
CA PRO A 162 -0.87 -16.86 -17.38
C PRO A 162 -0.19 -18.20 -17.67
N PHE A 163 0.99 -18.43 -17.09
CA PHE A 163 1.74 -19.67 -17.26
C PHE A 163 1.01 -20.88 -16.67
N TYR A 164 0.42 -20.75 -15.48
CA TYR A 164 -0.43 -21.77 -14.86
C TYR A 164 -1.60 -22.15 -15.77
N LEU A 165 -2.33 -21.17 -16.30
CA LEU A 165 -3.48 -21.40 -17.18
C LEU A 165 -3.07 -22.15 -18.45
N HIS A 166 -1.92 -21.80 -19.03
CA HIS A 166 -1.37 -22.48 -20.18
C HIS A 166 -0.92 -23.92 -19.84
N ALA A 167 -0.16 -24.11 -18.77
CA ALA A 167 0.42 -25.40 -18.39
C ALA A 167 -0.65 -26.41 -17.94
N HIS A 168 -1.58 -25.98 -17.08
CA HIS A 168 -2.59 -26.84 -16.45
C HIS A 168 -3.81 -27.06 -17.37
N TYR A 169 -4.40 -25.99 -17.92
CA TYR A 169 -5.61 -26.10 -18.75
C TYR A 169 -5.34 -26.21 -20.25
N ARG A 170 -4.08 -26.10 -20.69
CA ARG A 170 -3.68 -26.16 -22.11
C ARG A 170 -4.35 -25.09 -22.98
N TRP A 171 -4.72 -23.96 -22.37
CA TRP A 171 -5.25 -22.82 -23.11
C TRP A 171 -4.14 -22.13 -23.90
N LYS A 172 -4.48 -21.51 -25.03
CA LYS A 172 -3.52 -20.73 -25.82
C LYS A 172 -2.95 -19.62 -24.96
N GLU A 173 -1.65 -19.33 -25.10
CA GLU A 173 -0.95 -18.30 -24.33
C GLU A 173 -1.66 -16.95 -24.37
N SER A 174 -2.14 -16.53 -25.56
CA SER A 174 -2.88 -15.28 -25.70
C SER A 174 -4.18 -15.25 -24.89
N VAL A 175 -4.89 -16.38 -24.81
CA VAL A 175 -6.14 -16.48 -24.04
C VAL A 175 -5.85 -16.52 -22.55
N ALA A 176 -4.77 -17.20 -22.13
CA ALA A 176 -4.34 -17.24 -20.75
C ALA A 176 -3.94 -15.85 -20.23
N ASP A 177 -3.23 -15.06 -21.03
CA ASP A 177 -2.82 -13.68 -20.74
C ASP A 177 -4.03 -12.73 -20.61
N ASP A 178 -4.96 -12.79 -21.57
CA ASP A 178 -6.21 -12.03 -21.51
C ASP A 178 -7.03 -12.42 -20.26
N LEU A 179 -7.04 -13.70 -19.89
CA LEU A 179 -7.79 -14.19 -18.74
C LEU A 179 -7.16 -13.81 -17.40
N SER A 180 -5.83 -13.76 -17.28
CA SER A 180 -5.17 -13.32 -16.06
C SER A 180 -5.47 -11.86 -15.70
N THR A 181 -5.85 -11.04 -16.68
CA THR A 181 -6.32 -9.66 -16.45
C THR A 181 -7.50 -9.58 -15.47
N TRP A 182 -8.32 -10.64 -15.38
CA TRP A 182 -9.42 -10.68 -14.39
C TRP A 182 -8.93 -10.60 -12.95
N TYR A 183 -7.71 -11.07 -12.65
CA TYR A 183 -7.09 -10.90 -11.35
C TYR A 183 -6.86 -9.42 -11.02
N ASP A 184 -6.28 -8.66 -11.95
CA ASP A 184 -6.06 -7.22 -11.78
C ASP A 184 -7.39 -6.44 -11.67
N ILE A 185 -8.42 -6.82 -12.44
CA ILE A 185 -9.76 -6.22 -12.32
C ILE A 185 -10.33 -6.43 -10.92
N GLY A 186 -10.22 -7.65 -10.37
CA GLY A 186 -10.60 -7.94 -8.99
C GLY A 186 -9.83 -7.08 -7.98
N GLY A 187 -8.53 -6.89 -8.20
CA GLY A 187 -7.66 -6.04 -7.41
C GLY A 187 -8.05 -4.56 -7.42
N ILE A 188 -8.44 -4.01 -8.57
CA ILE A 188 -8.94 -2.63 -8.71
C ILE A 188 -10.20 -2.43 -7.86
N ILE A 189 -11.18 -3.33 -8.01
CA ILE A 189 -12.44 -3.26 -7.27
C ILE A 189 -12.15 -3.35 -5.77
N ALA A 190 -11.29 -4.28 -5.36
CA ALA A 190 -10.93 -4.43 -3.96
C ALA A 190 -10.15 -3.26 -3.39
N ALA A 191 -9.26 -2.61 -4.15
CA ALA A 191 -8.52 -1.45 -3.66
C ALA A 191 -9.48 -0.33 -3.23
N VAL A 192 -10.52 -0.08 -4.03
CA VAL A 192 -11.56 0.91 -3.74
C VAL A 192 -12.45 0.44 -2.58
N VAL A 193 -12.99 -0.79 -2.64
CA VAL A 193 -13.91 -1.31 -1.62
C VAL A 193 -13.22 -1.46 -0.26
N ALA A 194 -12.03 -2.05 -0.22
CA ALA A 194 -11.23 -2.18 1.00
C ALA A 194 -10.81 -0.83 1.55
N GLY A 195 -10.47 0.13 0.68
CA GLY A 195 -10.19 1.51 1.06
C GLY A 195 -11.37 2.17 1.78
N ILE A 196 -12.56 2.15 1.16
CA ILE A 196 -13.79 2.70 1.73
C ILE A 196 -14.18 1.97 3.03
N ALA A 197 -14.15 0.64 3.01
CA ALA A 197 -14.46 -0.17 4.20
C ALA A 197 -13.50 0.19 5.34
N SER A 198 -12.20 0.30 5.07
CA SER A 198 -11.19 0.64 6.07
C SER A 198 -11.37 2.01 6.72
N ASP A 199 -12.06 2.94 6.05
CA ASP A 199 -12.38 4.26 6.61
C ASP A 199 -13.66 4.25 7.45
N HIS A 200 -14.58 3.33 7.19
CA HIS A 200 -15.79 3.16 7.99
C HIS A 200 -15.49 2.45 9.33
N PHE A 201 -14.52 1.54 9.34
CA PHE A 201 -14.06 0.90 10.56
C PHE A 201 -13.00 1.77 11.27
N SER A 202 -13.06 1.86 12.60
CA SER A 202 -12.09 2.68 13.37
C SER A 202 -10.64 2.12 13.38
N SER A 203 -10.39 1.01 12.67
CA SER A 203 -9.10 0.31 12.53
C SER A 203 -9.18 -0.54 11.27
N ARG A 204 -8.06 -0.59 10.57
CA ARG A 204 -7.87 -1.24 9.29
C ARG A 204 -7.50 -2.72 9.43
N THR A 205 -6.86 -3.11 10.52
CA THR A 205 -6.37 -4.49 10.75
C THR A 205 -7.49 -5.53 10.71
N PRO A 206 -8.68 -5.33 11.31
CA PRO A 206 -9.77 -6.31 11.23
C PRO A 206 -10.30 -6.51 9.80
N VAL A 207 -10.37 -5.45 9.00
CA VAL A 207 -10.78 -5.52 7.59
C VAL A 207 -9.77 -6.36 6.80
N LEU A 208 -8.48 -6.11 7.01
CA LEU A 208 -7.39 -6.88 6.40
C LEU A 208 -7.51 -8.37 6.76
N VAL A 209 -7.60 -8.70 8.05
CA VAL A 209 -7.67 -10.10 8.51
C VAL A 209 -8.89 -10.81 7.95
N LEU A 210 -10.06 -10.16 7.90
CA LEU A 210 -11.27 -10.73 7.30
C LEU A 210 -11.07 -11.06 5.82
N MET A 211 -10.52 -10.11 5.04
CA MET A 211 -10.23 -10.34 3.63
C MET A 211 -9.18 -11.45 3.43
N LEU A 212 -8.16 -11.53 4.28
CA LEU A 212 -7.15 -12.58 4.24
C LEU A 212 -7.74 -13.97 4.56
N ILE A 213 -8.70 -14.08 5.49
CA ILE A 213 -9.39 -15.35 5.75
C ILE A 213 -10.16 -15.80 4.50
N PHE A 214 -10.89 -14.88 3.86
CA PHE A 214 -11.59 -15.20 2.60
C PHE A 214 -10.63 -15.51 1.45
N SER A 215 -9.43 -14.93 1.44
CA SER A 215 -8.41 -15.25 0.44
C SER A 215 -7.94 -16.71 0.51
N MET A 216 -7.83 -17.28 1.72
CA MET A 216 -7.46 -18.69 1.88
C MET A 216 -8.56 -19.60 1.31
N ALA A 217 -9.83 -19.25 1.55
CA ALA A 217 -10.96 -19.97 0.98
C ALA A 217 -11.01 -19.86 -0.56
N SER A 218 -10.79 -18.66 -1.12
CA SER A 218 -10.79 -18.47 -2.58
C SER A 218 -9.65 -19.22 -3.27
N LEU A 219 -8.45 -19.24 -2.67
CA LEU A 219 -7.32 -20.04 -3.14
C LEU A 219 -7.62 -21.54 -3.15
N PHE A 220 -8.23 -22.05 -2.08
CA PHE A 220 -8.60 -23.46 -1.99
C PHE A 220 -9.64 -23.85 -3.04
N ILE A 221 -10.66 -23.00 -3.24
CA ILE A 221 -11.68 -23.21 -4.28
C ILE A 221 -11.05 -23.20 -5.68
N TYR A 222 -10.15 -22.25 -5.95
CA TYR A 222 -9.51 -22.13 -7.26
C TYR A 222 -8.55 -23.28 -7.56
N SER A 223 -7.85 -23.82 -6.56
CA SER A 223 -7.00 -25.00 -6.74
C SER A 223 -7.77 -26.24 -7.20
N ASN A 224 -9.10 -26.25 -7.09
CA ASN A 224 -9.98 -27.33 -7.50
C ASN A 224 -10.94 -26.90 -8.63
N SER A 225 -10.67 -25.79 -9.32
CA SER A 225 -11.58 -25.27 -10.33
C SER A 225 -11.61 -26.15 -11.60
N PRO A 226 -12.80 -26.35 -12.21
CA PRO A 226 -12.93 -27.07 -13.47
C PRO A 226 -12.36 -26.25 -14.63
N SER A 227 -12.13 -26.87 -15.79
CA SER A 227 -11.59 -26.21 -17.00
C SER A 227 -12.56 -25.27 -17.73
N ASN A 228 -13.51 -24.68 -17.01
CA ASN A 228 -14.47 -23.74 -17.57
C ASN A 228 -13.93 -22.30 -17.48
N VAL A 229 -13.83 -21.63 -18.62
CA VAL A 229 -13.29 -20.27 -18.73
C VAL A 229 -14.04 -19.28 -17.83
N LEU A 230 -15.38 -19.30 -17.86
CA LEU A 230 -16.20 -18.36 -17.10
C LEU A 230 -16.00 -18.52 -15.58
N ILE A 231 -15.96 -19.77 -15.11
CA ILE A 231 -15.74 -20.08 -13.69
C ILE A 231 -14.34 -19.63 -13.27
N ASN A 232 -13.31 -19.89 -14.09
CA ASN A 232 -11.95 -19.45 -13.78
C ASN A 232 -11.83 -17.93 -13.78
N SER A 233 -12.41 -17.22 -14.76
CA SER A 233 -12.42 -15.75 -14.79
C SER A 233 -13.01 -15.16 -13.51
N PHE A 234 -14.16 -15.68 -13.08
CA PHE A 234 -14.81 -15.24 -11.86
C PHE A 234 -13.98 -15.53 -10.61
N LEU A 235 -13.42 -16.74 -10.50
CA LEU A 235 -12.58 -17.10 -9.35
C LEU A 235 -11.26 -16.32 -9.31
N MET A 236 -10.65 -16.02 -10.46
CA MET A 236 -9.47 -15.15 -10.54
C MET A 236 -9.78 -13.72 -10.10
N ALA A 237 -10.92 -13.18 -10.51
CA ALA A 237 -11.39 -11.89 -10.01
C ALA A 237 -11.64 -11.91 -8.50
N LEU A 238 -12.21 -13.01 -7.97
CA LEU A 238 -12.45 -13.17 -6.53
C LEU A 238 -11.13 -13.28 -5.75
N MET A 239 -10.14 -13.98 -6.28
CA MET A 239 -8.80 -14.06 -5.71
C MET A 239 -8.10 -12.71 -5.75
N GLY A 240 -8.13 -12.01 -6.90
CA GLY A 240 -7.62 -10.66 -7.03
C GLY A 240 -8.27 -9.69 -6.04
N PHE A 241 -9.57 -9.87 -5.78
CA PHE A 241 -10.28 -9.08 -4.80
C PHE A 241 -9.75 -9.32 -3.37
N PHE A 242 -9.66 -10.58 -2.93
CA PHE A 242 -9.27 -10.90 -1.56
C PHE A 242 -7.76 -10.86 -1.28
N ILE A 243 -6.92 -10.98 -2.31
CA ILE A 243 -5.45 -10.91 -2.18
C ILE A 243 -4.95 -9.50 -2.49
N GLY A 244 -5.40 -8.93 -3.62
CA GLY A 244 -5.02 -7.59 -4.07
C GLY A 244 -5.52 -6.48 -3.15
N GLY A 245 -6.73 -6.61 -2.60
CA GLY A 245 -7.28 -5.63 -1.65
C GLY A 245 -6.39 -5.41 -0.42
N PRO A 246 -6.09 -6.45 0.38
CA PRO A 246 -5.19 -6.34 1.51
C PRO A 246 -3.78 -5.89 1.13
N ALA A 247 -3.26 -6.33 -0.02
CA ALA A 247 -1.93 -5.95 -0.48
C ALA A 247 -1.85 -4.44 -0.75
N ASN A 248 -2.86 -3.91 -1.45
CA ASN A 248 -2.97 -2.49 -1.75
C ASN A 248 -3.18 -1.67 -0.47
N LEU A 249 -4.05 -2.12 0.43
CA LEU A 249 -4.35 -1.40 1.67
C LEU A 249 -3.15 -1.35 2.64
N ILE A 250 -2.36 -2.43 2.73
CA ILE A 250 -1.13 -2.43 3.55
C ILE A 250 -0.09 -1.49 2.93
N SER A 251 0.12 -1.60 1.61
CA SER A 251 1.15 -0.81 0.91
C SER A 251 0.88 0.69 0.95
N SER A 252 -0.39 1.09 0.85
CA SER A 252 -0.78 2.50 0.76
C SER A 252 -1.25 3.07 2.10
N ALA A 253 -2.46 2.69 2.51
CA ALA A 253 -3.19 3.33 3.58
C ALA A 253 -2.55 3.06 4.96
N VAL A 254 -2.13 1.82 5.22
CA VAL A 254 -1.47 1.44 6.48
C VAL A 254 -0.07 2.03 6.57
N SER A 255 0.74 1.95 5.51
CA SER A 255 2.05 2.62 5.46
C SER A 255 1.93 4.11 5.76
N ALA A 256 0.88 4.76 5.25
CA ALA A 256 0.62 6.16 5.51
C ALA A 256 0.19 6.48 6.94
N ASP A 257 -0.57 5.58 7.58
CA ASP A 257 -0.97 5.73 8.98
C ASP A 257 0.20 5.51 9.93
N LEU A 258 1.00 4.47 9.70
CA LEU A 258 2.19 4.16 10.50
C LEU A 258 3.20 5.30 10.43
N GLY A 259 3.37 5.90 9.25
CA GLY A 259 4.22 7.07 9.00
C GLY A 259 3.77 8.36 9.70
N LYS A 260 2.60 8.36 10.36
CA LYS A 260 2.07 9.49 11.13
C LYS A 260 1.80 9.15 12.60
N ALA A 261 2.38 8.07 13.12
CA ALA A 261 2.35 7.77 14.54
C ALA A 261 2.76 9.02 15.36
N GLU A 262 2.21 9.17 16.56
CA GLU A 262 2.36 10.37 17.41
C GLU A 262 3.83 10.80 17.60
N GLN A 263 4.74 9.83 17.52
CA GLN A 263 6.19 9.97 17.62
C GLN A 263 6.86 10.66 16.41
N ILE A 264 6.19 10.73 15.25
CA ILE A 264 6.76 11.12 13.94
C ILE A 264 5.84 12.06 13.14
N ARG A 265 4.80 12.58 13.81
CA ARG A 265 3.73 13.39 13.22
C ARG A 265 4.29 14.68 12.61
N GLY A 266 4.14 14.83 11.29
CA GLY A 266 4.50 16.04 10.55
C GLY A 266 5.76 15.94 9.68
N SER A 267 6.55 14.87 9.81
CA SER A 267 7.72 14.65 8.94
C SER A 267 7.35 13.81 7.72
N SER A 268 7.38 14.43 6.53
CA SER A 268 7.23 13.73 5.25
C SER A 268 8.37 12.72 5.01
N GLU A 269 9.57 13.01 5.53
CA GLU A 269 10.75 12.15 5.41
C GLU A 269 10.60 10.85 6.22
N ALA A 270 10.04 10.93 7.43
CA ALA A 270 9.72 9.78 8.25
C ALA A 270 8.68 8.85 7.60
N LEU A 271 7.62 9.44 7.04
CA LEU A 271 6.57 8.73 6.31
C LEU A 271 7.14 7.96 5.12
N SER A 272 7.97 8.61 4.30
CA SER A 272 8.68 7.96 3.18
C SER A 272 9.53 6.78 3.67
N THR A 273 10.27 6.96 4.77
CA THR A 273 11.15 5.92 5.33
C THR A 273 10.36 4.68 5.77
N VAL A 274 9.24 4.87 6.47
CA VAL A 274 8.38 3.76 6.91
C VAL A 274 7.72 3.06 5.72
N ALA A 275 7.20 3.82 4.75
CA ALA A 275 6.62 3.27 3.53
C ALA A 275 7.66 2.48 2.72
N GLY A 276 8.89 2.99 2.61
CA GLY A 276 10.00 2.31 1.94
C GLY A 276 10.45 1.04 2.66
N ILE A 277 10.43 1.01 3.99
CA ILE A 277 10.71 -0.20 4.77
C ILE A 277 9.68 -1.29 4.49
N ILE A 278 8.39 -0.94 4.54
CA ILE A 278 7.30 -1.89 4.31
C ILE A 278 7.36 -2.41 2.87
N ASP A 279 7.40 -1.51 1.89
CA ASP A 279 7.40 -1.89 0.48
C ASP A 279 8.69 -2.61 0.06
N GLY A 280 9.84 -2.21 0.60
CA GLY A 280 11.11 -2.89 0.40
C GLY A 280 11.09 -4.33 0.94
N THR A 281 10.60 -4.52 2.16
CA THR A 281 10.44 -5.87 2.76
C THR A 281 9.44 -6.71 1.96
N GLY A 282 8.33 -6.08 1.52
CA GLY A 282 7.38 -6.66 0.57
C GLY A 282 8.06 -7.20 -0.69
N SER A 283 8.92 -6.38 -1.30
CA SER A 283 9.61 -6.69 -2.55
C SER A 283 10.63 -7.81 -2.40
N VAL A 284 11.29 -7.92 -1.23
CA VAL A 284 12.13 -9.08 -0.90
C VAL A 284 11.27 -10.36 -0.87
N GLY A 285 10.10 -10.32 -0.23
CA GLY A 285 9.16 -11.45 -0.24
C GLY A 285 8.72 -11.83 -1.65
N ALA A 286 8.38 -10.86 -2.49
CA ALA A 286 8.05 -11.08 -3.90
C ALA A 286 9.21 -11.73 -4.66
N GLY A 287 10.44 -11.25 -4.49
CA GLY A 287 11.64 -11.82 -5.12
C GLY A 287 11.89 -13.26 -4.71
N ILE A 288 11.76 -13.58 -3.42
CA ILE A 288 11.85 -14.96 -2.91
C ILE A 288 10.78 -15.85 -3.56
N GLY A 289 9.54 -15.34 -3.68
CA GLY A 289 8.45 -16.03 -4.38
C GLY A 289 8.80 -16.42 -5.80
N GLN A 290 9.32 -15.47 -6.58
CA GLN A 290 9.67 -15.72 -8.00
C GLN A 290 10.74 -16.81 -8.16
N LEU A 291 11.60 -17.02 -7.16
CA LEU A 291 12.59 -18.10 -7.16
C LEU A 291 12.03 -19.43 -6.65
N LEU A 292 11.12 -19.41 -5.67
CA LEU A 292 10.59 -20.63 -5.05
C LEU A 292 9.50 -21.31 -5.86
N ILE A 293 8.64 -20.56 -6.54
CA ILE A 293 7.45 -21.11 -7.24
C ILE A 293 7.84 -22.14 -8.31
N PRO A 294 8.83 -21.89 -9.19
CA PRO A 294 9.22 -22.86 -10.21
C PRO A 294 9.78 -24.15 -9.61
N GLU A 295 10.55 -24.05 -8.53
CA GLU A 295 11.13 -25.20 -7.84
C GLU A 295 10.04 -26.06 -7.17
N ILE A 296 9.06 -25.43 -6.54
CA ILE A 296 7.91 -26.13 -5.94
C ILE A 296 7.05 -26.78 -7.03
N GLU A 297 6.83 -26.09 -8.14
CA GLU A 297 6.07 -26.61 -9.28
C GLU A 297 6.76 -27.82 -9.90
N ALA A 298 8.06 -27.75 -10.14
CA ALA A 298 8.83 -28.83 -10.75
C ALA A 298 8.88 -30.09 -9.87
N MET A 299 8.95 -29.94 -8.55
CA MET A 299 9.04 -31.08 -7.62
C MET A 299 7.68 -31.66 -7.19
N PHE A 300 6.69 -30.80 -6.96
CA PHE A 300 5.42 -31.18 -6.29
C PHE A 300 4.15 -30.79 -7.08
N GLY A 301 4.30 -30.10 -8.21
CA GLY A 301 3.22 -29.67 -9.08
C GLY A 301 2.42 -28.46 -8.57
N TRP A 302 1.51 -27.97 -9.42
CA TRP A 302 0.74 -26.75 -9.17
C TRP A 302 -0.13 -26.75 -7.91
N ARG A 303 -0.67 -27.91 -7.52
CA ARG A 303 -1.45 -28.00 -6.28
C ARG A 303 -0.61 -27.62 -5.06
N ALA A 304 0.65 -28.05 -4.99
CA ALA A 304 1.54 -27.70 -3.90
C ALA A 304 1.85 -26.19 -3.87
N VAL A 305 1.96 -25.55 -5.04
CA VAL A 305 2.12 -24.09 -5.16
C VAL A 305 0.93 -23.36 -4.53
N PHE A 306 -0.31 -23.77 -4.83
CA PHE A 306 -1.50 -23.17 -4.22
C PHE A 306 -1.58 -23.39 -2.71
N TYR A 307 -1.24 -24.58 -2.21
CA TYR A 307 -1.14 -24.82 -0.76
C TYR A 307 -0.05 -23.96 -0.12
N GLY A 308 1.09 -23.77 -0.80
CA GLY A 308 2.13 -22.83 -0.40
C GLY A 308 1.61 -21.40 -0.26
N PHE A 309 0.79 -20.93 -1.21
CA PHE A 309 0.14 -19.62 -1.10
C PHE A 309 -0.80 -19.55 0.10
N ILE A 310 -1.60 -20.58 0.36
CA ILE A 310 -2.48 -20.64 1.54
C ILE A 310 -1.67 -20.53 2.84
N VAL A 311 -0.52 -21.22 2.92
CA VAL A 311 0.39 -21.13 4.07
C VAL A 311 0.92 -19.70 4.23
N MET A 312 1.33 -19.03 3.14
CA MET A 312 1.80 -17.65 3.20
C MET A 312 0.70 -16.66 3.62
N MET A 313 -0.55 -16.87 3.20
CA MET A 313 -1.68 -16.06 3.67
C MET A 313 -1.96 -16.29 5.15
N PHE A 314 -1.84 -17.53 5.63
CA PHE A 314 -1.92 -17.84 7.06
C PHE A 314 -0.80 -17.17 7.86
N CYS A 315 0.45 -17.22 7.39
CA CYS A 315 1.58 -16.51 8.00
C CYS A 315 1.33 -14.99 8.06
N THR A 316 0.72 -14.42 7.01
CA THR A 316 0.30 -13.01 6.99
C THR A 316 -0.66 -12.71 8.14
N ILE A 317 -1.68 -13.54 8.34
CA ILE A 317 -2.64 -13.40 9.44
C ILE A 317 -1.95 -13.52 10.79
N LEU A 318 -1.04 -14.49 10.97
CA LEU A 318 -0.28 -14.65 12.22
C LEU A 318 0.55 -13.43 12.57
N CYS A 319 1.19 -12.79 11.57
CA CYS A 319 1.93 -11.54 11.76
C CYS A 319 1.02 -10.38 12.19
N LEU A 320 -0.22 -10.32 11.68
CA LEU A 320 -1.19 -9.27 12.00
C LEU A 320 -2.00 -9.54 13.28
N ALA A 321 -2.13 -10.79 13.70
CA ALA A 321 -2.91 -11.20 14.86
C ALA A 321 -2.57 -10.46 16.18
N PRO A 322 -1.28 -10.32 16.58
CA PRO A 322 -0.96 -9.59 17.82
C PRO A 322 -1.32 -8.11 17.74
N LEU A 323 -1.23 -7.51 16.54
CA LEU A 323 -1.62 -6.12 16.34
C LEU A 323 -3.15 -5.97 16.40
N MET A 324 -3.89 -6.86 15.73
CA MET A 324 -5.34 -6.92 15.79
C MET A 324 -5.82 -7.08 17.23
N TRP A 325 -5.20 -7.98 18.01
CA TRP A 325 -5.53 -8.18 19.41
C TRP A 325 -5.33 -6.91 20.24
N LYS A 326 -4.20 -6.22 20.07
CA LYS A 326 -3.90 -4.96 20.75
C LYS A 326 -4.93 -3.87 20.42
N GLU A 327 -5.27 -3.71 19.15
CA GLU A 327 -6.26 -2.72 18.71
C GLU A 327 -7.67 -3.05 19.21
N MET A 328 -8.07 -4.32 19.20
CA MET A 328 -9.36 -4.77 19.74
C MET A 328 -9.43 -4.61 21.27
N THR A 329 -8.34 -4.88 21.98
CA THR A 329 -8.28 -4.76 23.45
C THR A 329 -8.32 -3.30 23.87
N ASN A 330 -7.57 -2.42 23.19
CA ASN A 330 -7.61 -0.98 23.42
C ASN A 330 -9.00 -0.36 23.14
N ARG A 331 -9.81 -0.97 22.28
CA ARG A 331 -11.20 -0.56 22.06
C ARG A 331 -12.14 -0.99 23.19
N ARG A 332 -11.88 -2.14 23.81
CA ARG A 332 -12.69 -2.65 24.94
C ARG A 332 -12.41 -1.90 26.23
N HIS A 333 -11.22 -1.31 26.35
CA HIS A 333 -10.85 -0.39 27.43
C HIS A 333 -10.57 1.00 26.87
N PRO A 334 -11.60 1.81 26.54
CA PRO A 334 -11.40 3.24 26.37
C PRO A 334 -10.91 3.74 27.73
N HIS A 335 -9.60 3.99 27.86
CA HIS A 335 -9.09 4.62 29.06
C HIS A 335 -9.87 5.93 29.25
N TYR A 336 -10.63 5.98 30.35
CA TYR A 336 -10.93 7.19 31.10
C TYR A 336 -9.60 7.89 31.37
N VAL A 337 -9.11 8.65 30.40
CA VAL A 337 -8.05 9.62 30.62
C VAL A 337 -8.74 10.76 31.34
N HIS A 338 -8.59 10.76 32.66
CA HIS A 338 -8.86 11.88 33.53
C HIS A 338 -8.30 13.16 32.90
N LEU A 339 -9.18 14.01 32.35
CA LEU A 339 -8.95 15.45 32.39
C LEU A 339 -9.05 15.85 33.86
N ARG A 340 -7.95 15.70 34.61
CA ARG A 340 -7.71 16.52 35.80
C ARG A 340 -7.22 17.87 35.29
N SER A 341 -8.14 18.61 34.66
CA SER A 341 -7.96 20.02 34.36
C SER A 341 -8.33 20.79 35.63
N GLU A 342 -7.33 21.47 36.18
CA GLU A 342 -7.50 22.76 36.84
C GLU A 342 -8.41 22.79 38.09
N GLY A 343 -7.85 22.27 39.19
CA GLY A 343 -8.35 22.52 40.54
C GLY A 343 -7.21 22.68 41.53
N SER A 344 -6.11 23.33 41.15
CA SER A 344 -5.06 23.78 42.09
C SER A 344 -4.08 24.69 41.37
N ASN A 345 -4.48 25.95 41.15
CA ASN A 345 -3.57 27.10 40.99
C ASN A 345 -4.33 28.45 41.04
N ALA A 346 -5.52 28.49 41.64
CA ALA A 346 -6.28 29.71 41.90
C ALA A 346 -6.29 30.03 43.41
N SER A 347 -5.13 30.01 44.05
CA SER A 347 -4.99 30.41 45.46
C SER A 347 -3.72 31.21 45.76
N LEU A 348 -3.13 31.89 44.77
CA LEU A 348 -1.96 32.76 45.01
C LEU A 348 -2.11 34.22 44.56
N TYR A 349 -3.30 34.65 44.11
CA TYR A 349 -3.58 36.06 43.81
C TYR A 349 -4.98 36.47 44.27
N SER A 350 -5.23 36.44 45.57
CA SER A 350 -6.34 37.19 46.17
C SER A 350 -6.05 37.46 47.64
N ASN A 351 -5.07 38.31 47.91
CA ASN A 351 -4.93 38.97 49.20
C ASN A 351 -4.37 40.37 49.00
N SER A 352 -5.23 41.24 48.48
CA SER A 352 -5.11 42.68 48.70
C SER A 352 -6.42 43.36 48.32
N THR A 353 -6.91 44.17 49.26
CA THR A 353 -7.83 45.29 49.13
C THR A 353 -9.35 45.04 48.97
N MET A 354 -10.01 45.22 50.11
CA MET A 354 -11.05 46.21 50.40
C MET A 354 -12.52 45.87 50.13
N ASP A 355 -13.24 45.87 51.24
CA ASP A 355 -14.67 46.09 51.42
C ASP A 355 -15.24 47.21 50.52
N SER A 356 -16.41 46.96 49.95
CA SER A 356 -17.65 47.73 50.15
C SER A 356 -18.56 47.77 48.90
N VAL A 357 -19.86 47.85 49.21
CA VAL A 357 -21.00 48.31 48.39
C VAL A 357 -21.88 47.23 47.71
N MET A 358 -23.18 47.43 47.97
CA MET A 358 -24.35 46.65 47.61
C MET A 358 -24.72 46.71 46.11
N ASP A 359 -25.50 45.70 45.70
CA ASP A 359 -26.87 45.82 45.14
C ASP A 359 -27.16 45.17 43.78
N ASN A 360 -28.30 44.47 43.79
CA ASN A 360 -29.30 44.17 42.76
C ASN A 360 -29.06 43.25 41.53
N SER A 361 -29.86 42.17 41.55
CA SER A 361 -30.73 41.63 40.49
C SER A 361 -30.18 41.43 39.06
N HIS A 362 -30.11 40.16 38.62
CA HIS A 362 -30.92 39.62 37.51
C HIS A 362 -30.52 38.17 37.18
N SER A 363 -31.45 37.23 37.36
CA SER A 363 -31.58 36.01 36.54
C SER A 363 -32.51 36.33 35.35
N PRO A 364 -32.70 35.47 34.31
CA PRO A 364 -32.17 34.12 34.07
C PRO A 364 -31.65 33.93 32.60
N VAL A 365 -31.25 32.72 32.22
CA VAL A 365 -31.82 31.96 31.05
C VAL A 365 -31.04 30.65 30.85
N ARG A 366 -31.79 29.56 30.91
CA ARG A 366 -31.38 28.17 30.69
C ARG A 366 -31.85 27.80 29.28
N VAL A 367 -30.95 27.46 28.36
CA VAL A 367 -31.33 26.81 27.09
C VAL A 367 -30.47 25.58 26.84
N ARG A 368 -31.19 24.54 26.41
CA ARG A 368 -30.84 23.13 26.28
C ARG A 368 -30.78 22.82 24.78
N HIS A 369 -29.70 22.25 24.26
CA HIS A 369 -29.64 21.59 22.95
C HIS A 369 -28.92 20.25 23.19
N ARG A 370 -29.57 19.07 23.21
CA ARG A 370 -30.42 18.32 22.26
C ARG A 370 -29.57 17.57 21.22
N ASN A 371 -29.80 16.24 21.25
CA ASN A 371 -29.32 15.10 20.47
C ASN A 371 -28.73 15.37 19.08
#